data_AF-A0A4R8GBC8-F1
#
_entry.id   AF-A0A4R8GBC8-F1
#
_cell.length_a   1.000
_cell.length_b   1.000
_cell.length_c   1.000
_cell.angle_alpha   90.00
_cell.angle_beta   90.00
_cell.angle_gamma   90.00
#
_symmetry.space_group_name_H-M   'P 1'
#
loop_
_entity.id
_entity.type
_entity.pdbx_description
1 polymer ?
#
loop_
_entity_poly.entity_id
_entity_poly.type
_entity_poly.pdbx_seq_one_letter_code
_entity_poly.pdbx_strand_id
1 'polypeptide(L)'
;MEKDDEVFTRYHNDFSLCNAKLSEHYGPVKFERNDRNLPDLDEISSEQVNLFLPFVLNDFEYDKKDAEKPLEVFTFQQIVGYVETSVELGIAELKKLSHLKN
;
A
#
# COMPACT_ATOMS: atom_id res chain seq x y z
N MET A 1 -16.41 12.43 14.52
CA MET A 1 -15.32 13.09 13.78
C MET A 1 -16.00 13.89 12.70
N GLU A 2 -15.93 15.23 12.76
CA GLU A 2 -16.52 16.07 11.71
C GLU A 2 -15.86 15.73 10.37
N LYS A 3 -16.66 15.63 9.31
CA LYS A 3 -16.15 15.45 7.94
C LYS A 3 -15.48 16.76 7.54
N ASP A 4 -14.19 16.83 7.76
CA ASP A 4 -13.36 17.85 7.16
C ASP A 4 -13.05 17.41 5.73
N ASP A 5 -13.89 17.87 4.78
CA ASP A 5 -13.79 17.50 3.36
C ASP A 5 -12.42 17.91 2.77
N GLU A 6 -11.76 18.92 3.35
CA GLU A 6 -10.42 19.35 2.95
C GLU A 6 -9.38 18.29 3.31
N VAL A 7 -9.48 17.72 4.52
CA VAL A 7 -8.62 16.61 4.95
C VAL A 7 -8.80 15.40 4.04
N PHE A 8 -10.05 15.03 3.71
CA PHE A 8 -10.32 13.91 2.82
C PHE A 8 -9.66 14.06 1.44
N THR A 9 -9.77 15.24 0.83
CA THR A 9 -9.14 15.52 -0.46
C THR A 9 -7.61 15.42 -0.39
N ARG A 10 -7.00 15.95 0.67
CA ARG A 10 -5.55 15.89 0.87
C ARG A 10 -5.05 14.46 1.03
N TYR A 11 -5.77 13.63 1.79
CA TYR A 11 -5.47 12.20 1.89
C TYR A 11 -5.57 11.48 0.55
N HIS A 12 -6.60 11.78 -0.24
CA HIS A 12 -6.78 11.13 -1.54
C HIS A 12 -5.64 11.48 -2.50
N ASN A 13 -5.24 12.75 -2.55
CA ASN A 13 -4.11 13.20 -3.37
C ASN A 13 -2.78 12.59 -2.90
N ASP A 14 -2.54 12.59 -1.59
CA ASP A 14 -1.34 12.00 -1.00
C ASP A 14 -1.24 10.50 -1.29
N PHE A 15 -2.35 9.78 -1.43
CA PHE A 15 -2.35 8.35 -1.70
C PHE A 15 -1.62 8.02 -3.02
N SER A 16 -1.98 8.71 -4.11
CA SER A 16 -1.35 8.52 -5.42
C SER A 16 0.12 8.96 -5.42
N LEU A 17 0.43 10.10 -4.78
CA LEU A 17 1.82 10.59 -4.65
C LEU A 17 2.69 9.64 -3.82
N CYS A 18 2.12 9.05 -2.77
CA CYS A 18 2.80 8.10 -1.91
C CYS A 18 3.15 6.82 -2.68
N ASN A 19 2.21 6.28 -3.48
CA ASN A 19 2.46 5.11 -4.32
C ASN A 19 3.62 5.34 -5.30
N ALA A 20 3.64 6.49 -5.97
CA ALA A 20 4.74 6.89 -6.86
C ALA A 20 6.09 6.92 -6.12
N LYS A 21 6.14 7.56 -4.95
CA LYS A 21 7.35 7.65 -4.13
C LYS A 21 7.84 6.29 -3.64
N LEU A 22 6.93 5.43 -3.19
CA LEU A 22 7.28 4.08 -2.73
C LEU A 22 7.85 3.23 -3.86
N SER A 23 7.29 3.34 -5.06
CA SER A 23 7.79 2.66 -6.26
C SER A 23 9.21 3.12 -6.65
N GLU A 24 9.51 4.42 -6.56
CA GLU A 24 10.88 4.91 -6.78
C GLU A 24 11.85 4.49 -5.65
N HIS A 25 11.38 4.42 -4.40
CA HIS A 25 12.22 4.13 -3.24
C HIS A 25 12.59 2.65 -3.09
N TYR A 26 11.61 1.75 -3.23
CA TYR A 26 11.81 0.30 -3.07
C TYR A 26 12.00 -0.44 -4.40
N GLY A 27 11.78 0.26 -5.52
CA GLY A 27 11.79 -0.31 -6.86
C GLY A 27 10.38 -0.64 -7.38
N PRO A 28 10.27 -0.91 -8.69
CA PRO A 28 8.98 -1.10 -9.34
C PRO A 28 8.27 -2.32 -8.78
N VAL A 29 7.01 -2.14 -8.39
CA VAL A 29 6.16 -3.26 -7.98
C VAL A 29 5.79 -4.05 -9.23
N LYS A 30 6.26 -5.31 -9.29
CA LYS A 30 5.81 -6.25 -10.32
C LYS A 30 4.56 -6.96 -9.83
N PHE A 31 3.40 -6.51 -10.31
CA PHE A 31 2.16 -7.27 -10.15
C PHE A 31 2.16 -8.44 -11.13
N GLU A 32 2.62 -9.60 -10.68
CA GLU A 32 2.39 -10.85 -11.39
C GLU A 32 1.01 -11.39 -10.97
N ARG A 33 0.02 -11.27 -11.86
CA ARG A 33 -1.28 -11.89 -11.65
C ARG A 33 -1.10 -13.41 -11.66
N ASN A 34 -1.12 -14.01 -10.48
CA ASN A 34 -1.37 -15.44 -10.38
C ASN A 34 -2.89 -15.63 -10.45
N ASP A 35 -3.40 -16.12 -11.58
CA ASP A 35 -4.82 -16.48 -11.78
C ASP A 35 -5.27 -17.67 -10.89
N ARG A 36 -4.54 -17.98 -9.82
CA ARG A 36 -4.89 -19.03 -8.87
C ARG A 36 -6.03 -18.50 -8.01
N ASN A 37 -7.19 -19.17 -8.11
CA ASN A 37 -8.40 -19.01 -7.30
C ASN A 37 -8.20 -18.15 -6.05
N LEU A 38 -8.40 -16.84 -6.20
CA LEU A 38 -8.46 -15.91 -5.07
C LEU A 38 -9.62 -16.39 -4.18
N PRO A 39 -9.38 -16.67 -2.89
CA PRO A 39 -10.47 -16.99 -1.99
C PRO A 39 -11.35 -15.76 -1.80
N ASP A 40 -12.63 -15.98 -1.55
CA ASP A 40 -13.50 -14.92 -1.03
C ASP A 40 -13.03 -14.53 0.37
N LEU A 41 -13.04 -13.22 0.67
CA LEU A 41 -12.84 -12.68 2.00
C LEU A 41 -14.21 -12.44 2.65
N ASP A 42 -14.24 -12.35 3.99
CA ASP A 42 -15.49 -12.17 4.74
C ASP A 42 -16.27 -10.92 4.29
N GLU A 43 -15.56 -9.85 3.90
CA GLU A 43 -16.17 -8.58 3.48
C GLU A 43 -16.22 -8.36 1.95
N ILE A 44 -15.42 -9.07 1.15
CA ILE A 44 -15.23 -8.80 -0.28
C ILE A 44 -15.09 -10.10 -1.06
N SER A 45 -15.88 -10.27 -2.13
CA SER A 45 -15.76 -11.44 -3.01
C SER A 45 -14.52 -11.36 -3.91
N SER A 46 -14.01 -12.52 -4.31
CA SER A 46 -12.95 -12.67 -5.30
C SER A 46 -13.29 -11.96 -6.63
N GLU A 47 -14.57 -11.92 -7.03
CA GLU A 47 -15.04 -11.16 -8.19
C GLU A 47 -14.85 -9.65 -7.99
N GLN A 48 -15.24 -9.11 -6.84
CA GLN A 48 -15.05 -7.69 -6.52
C GLN A 48 -13.57 -7.31 -6.49
N VAL A 49 -12.70 -8.19 -5.96
CA VAL A 49 -11.25 -8.00 -6.03
C VAL A 49 -10.79 -7.93 -7.49
N ASN A 50 -11.25 -8.85 -8.34
CA ASN A 50 -10.89 -8.83 -9.77
C ASN A 50 -11.34 -7.54 -10.48
N LEU A 51 -12.53 -7.03 -10.15
CA LEU A 51 -13.04 -5.76 -10.69
C LEU A 51 -12.24 -4.55 -10.20
N PHE A 52 -11.61 -4.65 -9.02
CA PHE A 52 -10.80 -3.58 -8.44
C PHE A 52 -9.35 -3.56 -8.98
N LEU A 53 -8.83 -4.69 -9.47
CA LEU A 53 -7.44 -4.81 -9.96
C LEU A 53 -7.00 -3.72 -10.96
N PRO A 54 -7.80 -3.32 -11.97
CA PRO A 54 -7.37 -2.29 -12.91
C PRO A 54 -7.07 -0.94 -12.23
N PHE A 55 -7.81 -0.60 -11.17
CA PHE A 55 -7.59 0.62 -10.40
C PHE A 55 -6.27 0.55 -9.63
N VAL A 56 -5.98 -0.60 -9.01
CA VAL A 56 -4.70 -0.84 -8.33
C VAL A 56 -3.54 -0.74 -9.31
N LEU A 57 -3.65 -1.36 -10.49
CA LEU A 57 -2.59 -1.28 -11.50
C LEU A 57 -2.36 0.15 -11.99
N ASN A 58 -3.43 0.92 -12.17
CA ASN A 58 -3.34 2.32 -12.57
C ASN A 58 -2.64 3.20 -11.53
N ASP A 59 -2.65 2.84 -10.24
CA ASP A 59 -1.91 3.57 -9.20
C ASP A 59 -0.38 3.48 -9.36
N PHE A 60 0.11 2.50 -10.13
CA PHE A 60 1.53 2.35 -10.45
C PHE A 60 1.93 3.02 -11.77
N GLU A 61 0.96 3.57 -12.51
CA GLU A 61 1.19 4.40 -13.69
C GLU A 61 1.25 5.87 -13.27
N TYR A 62 2.47 6.38 -13.03
CA TYR A 62 2.69 7.74 -12.56
C TYR A 62 3.78 8.47 -13.37
N ASP A 63 3.71 9.81 -13.40
CA ASP A 63 4.80 10.64 -13.92
C ASP A 63 5.88 10.76 -12.84
N LYS A 64 7.16 10.64 -13.22
CA LYS A 64 8.29 10.79 -12.28
C LYS A 64 8.25 12.09 -11.50
N LYS A 65 7.73 13.17 -12.09
CA LYS A 65 7.56 14.45 -11.38
C LYS A 65 6.64 14.35 -10.16
N ASP A 66 5.69 13.40 -10.18
CA ASP A 66 4.75 13.20 -9.08
C ASP A 66 5.47 12.57 -7.87
N ALA A 67 6.46 11.69 -8.13
CA ALA A 67 7.32 11.14 -7.07
C ALA A 67 8.20 12.21 -6.39
N GLU A 68 8.39 13.39 -6.99
CA GLU A 68 9.16 14.50 -6.40
C GLU A 68 8.29 15.43 -5.54
N LYS A 69 6.97 15.48 -5.75
CA LYS A 69 6.05 16.35 -5.01
C LYS A 69 6.02 16.00 -3.53
N PRO A 70 5.99 16.96 -2.59
CA PRO A 70 5.82 16.63 -1.18
C PRO A 70 4.43 16.04 -0.92
N LEU A 71 4.36 15.19 0.10
CA LEU A 71 3.09 14.76 0.69
C LEU A 71 2.61 15.85 1.67
N GLU A 72 1.30 16.00 1.82
CA GLU A 72 0.69 17.06 2.62
C GLU A 72 0.27 16.63 4.01
N VAL A 73 -0.07 15.36 4.22
CA VAL A 73 -0.60 14.83 5.48
C VAL A 73 0.51 14.23 6.34
N PHE A 74 1.36 13.41 5.72
CA PHE A 74 2.53 12.80 6.36
C PHE A 74 3.78 13.07 5.55
N THR A 75 4.94 13.10 6.19
CA THR A 75 6.20 13.12 5.45
C THR A 75 6.49 11.73 4.87
N PHE A 76 7.18 11.68 3.73
CA PHE A 76 7.56 10.40 3.14
C PHE A 76 8.44 9.55 4.08
N GLN A 77 9.32 10.19 4.87
CA GLN A 77 10.14 9.50 5.86
C GLN A 77 9.30 8.84 6.97
N GLN A 78 8.19 9.45 7.40
CA GLN A 78 7.27 8.82 8.35
C GLN A 78 6.64 7.56 7.77
N ILE A 79 6.26 7.58 6.48
CA ILE A 79 5.71 6.41 5.79
C ILE A 79 6.76 5.30 5.70
N VAL A 80 7.99 5.61 5.27
CA VAL A 80 9.09 4.64 5.19
C VAL A 80 9.35 4.00 6.55
N GLY A 81 9.51 4.80 7.60
CA GLY A 81 9.75 4.29 8.96
C GLY A 81 8.61 3.42 9.48
N TYR A 82 7.35 3.76 9.15
CA TYR A 82 6.19 2.94 9.48
C TYR A 82 6.24 1.57 8.78
N VAL A 83 6.53 1.53 7.47
CA VAL A 83 6.63 0.28 6.70
C VAL A 83 7.75 -0.60 7.23
N GLU A 84 8.95 -0.06 7.42
CA GLU A 84 10.12 -0.81 7.91
C GLU A 84 9.85 -1.39 9.31
N THR A 85 9.33 -0.57 10.23
CA THR A 85 8.99 -1.03 11.58
C THR A 85 7.93 -2.14 11.54
N SER A 86 6.92 -2.00 10.68
CA SER A 86 5.86 -2.99 10.52
C SER A 86 6.41 -4.34 10.03
N VAL A 87 7.36 -4.31 9.09
CA VAL A 87 8.05 -5.52 8.60
C VAL A 87 8.88 -6.16 9.71
N GLU A 88 9.65 -5.37 10.47
CA GLU A 88 10.44 -5.88 11.59
C GLU A 88 9.57 -6.56 12.66
N LEU A 89 8.45 -5.93 13.02
CA LEU A 89 7.47 -6.51 13.95
C LEU A 89 6.87 -7.80 13.40
N GLY A 90 6.47 -7.82 12.13
CA GLY A 90 5.96 -9.02 11.47
C GLY A 90 6.95 -10.18 11.50
N ILE A 91 8.23 -9.91 11.20
CA ILE A 91 9.30 -10.90 11.29
C ILE A 91 9.47 -11.40 12.73
N ALA A 92 9.42 -10.50 13.72
CA ALA A 92 9.54 -10.88 15.13
C ALA A 92 8.41 -11.83 15.56
N GLU A 93 7.16 -11.56 15.16
CA GLU A 93 6.02 -12.44 15.46
C GLU A 93 6.12 -13.79 14.74
N LEU A 94 6.51 -13.81 13.47
CA LEU A 94 6.71 -15.07 12.72
C LEU A 94 7.81 -15.94 13.35
N LYS A 95 8.88 -15.33 13.86
CA LYS A 95 9.93 -16.04 14.61
C LYS A 95 9.39 -16.66 15.90
N LYS A 96 8.55 -15.95 16.65
CA LYS A 96 7.91 -16.52 17.85
C LYS A 96 7.09 -17.76 17.50
N LEU A 97 6.31 -17.71 16.42
CA LEU A 97 5.51 -18.84 15.94
C LEU A 97 6.37 -20.02 15.45
N SER A 98 7.52 -19.77 14.83
CA SER A 98 8.41 -20.83 14.37
C SER A 98 9.15 -21.51 15.55
N HIS A 99 9.47 -20.77 16.61
CA HIS A 99 10.07 -21.31 17.84
C HIS A 99 9.06 -22.08 18.72
N LEU A 100 7.76 -21.84 18.58
CA LEU A 100 6.69 -22.59 19.27
C LEU A 100 6.41 -23.98 18.67
N LYS A 101 7.04 -24.33 17.54
CA LYS A 101 6.86 -25.63 16.87
C LYS A 101 7.85 -26.73 17.31
N ASN A 102 8.65 -26.49 18.35
CA ASN A 102 9.55 -27.48 18.96
C ASN A 102 9.10 -27.90 20.35
#